data_AF-A0A8J1J5M8-F1
#
_entry.id   AF-A0A8J1J5M8-F1
#
_cell.length_a   1.000
_cell.length_b   1.000
_cell.length_c   1.000
_cell.angle_alpha   90.00
_cell.angle_beta   90.00
_cell.angle_gamma   90.00
#
_symmetry.space_group_name_H-M   'P 1'
#
loop_
_entity.id
_entity.type
_entity.pdbx_description
1 polymer ?
#
loop_
_entity_poly.entity_id
_entity_poly.type
_entity_poly.pdbx_seq_one_letter_code
_entity_poly.pdbx_strand_id
1 'polypeptide(L)'
;MEILELTTYLEGLKSQTHFDDMRSNYIRELAKAIGLRHKGVIASSQRFYQLTKLMDSMHELVKQLHLYCLNTFLQSRSLSVEFPEMMSEVISDQLPKILAGMVKPIIFHKK
;
A
#
# COMPACT_ATOMS: atom_id res chain seq x y z
N MET A 1 9.72 1.99 3.35
CA MET A 1 9.47 2.86 2.18
C MET A 1 8.38 2.30 1.26
N GLU A 2 8.27 0.97 1.06
CA GLU A 2 7.23 0.37 0.18
C GLU A 2 5.77 0.42 0.68
N ILE A 3 5.52 0.56 1.99
CA ILE A 3 4.13 0.53 2.52
C ILE A 3 3.36 1.83 2.24
N LEU A 4 4.05 2.94 1.94
CA LEU A 4 3.42 4.25 1.71
C LEU A 4 2.78 4.38 0.31
N GLU A 5 3.08 3.50 -0.64
CA GLU A 5 2.50 3.62 -2.00
C GLU A 5 1.10 3.00 -2.14
N LEU A 6 0.67 2.22 -1.15
CA LEU A 6 -0.64 1.55 -1.13
C LEU A 6 -1.68 2.30 -0.28
N THR A 7 -1.28 3.34 0.44
CA THR A 7 -2.17 4.09 1.33
C THR A 7 -1.90 5.58 1.24
N THR A 8 -2.94 6.39 1.08
CA THR A 8 -2.82 7.85 1.11
C THR A 8 -3.33 8.42 2.43
N TYR A 9 -2.88 9.62 2.78
CA TYR A 9 -3.50 10.40 3.85
C TYR A 9 -4.89 10.88 3.42
N LEU A 10 -5.81 10.99 4.38
CA LEU A 10 -7.16 11.53 4.16
C LEU A 10 -7.14 12.96 3.60
N GLU A 11 -6.16 13.75 4.04
CA GLU A 11 -5.96 15.14 3.58
C GLU A 11 -5.34 15.24 2.18
N GLY A 12 -4.98 14.11 1.58
CA GLY A 12 -4.23 14.08 0.33
C GLY A 12 -2.75 14.45 0.51
N LEU A 13 -2.00 14.40 -0.58
CA LEU A 13 -0.59 14.81 -0.61
C LEU A 13 -0.48 16.28 -0.99
N LYS A 14 0.57 16.96 -0.50
CA LYS A 14 0.91 18.34 -0.89
C LYS A 14 0.98 18.52 -2.42
N SER A 15 1.37 17.46 -3.13
CA SER A 15 1.49 17.42 -4.58
C SER A 15 0.61 16.31 -5.18
N GLN A 16 -0.69 16.33 -4.86
CA GLN A 16 -1.64 15.31 -5.27
C GLN A 16 -1.65 15.05 -6.79
N THR A 17 -1.60 16.10 -7.61
CA THR A 17 -1.55 15.97 -9.08
C THR A 17 -0.34 15.16 -9.55
N HIS A 18 0.84 15.43 -9.00
CA HIS A 18 2.05 14.68 -9.35
C HIS A 18 1.95 13.21 -8.93
N PHE A 19 1.35 12.94 -7.77
CA PHE A 19 1.08 11.58 -7.33
C PHE A 19 0.11 10.85 -8.28
N ASP A 20 -0.98 11.50 -8.67
CA ASP A 20 -1.99 10.93 -9.56
C ASP A 20 -1.44 10.65 -10.97
N ASP A 21 -0.60 11.55 -11.48
CA ASP A 21 0.11 11.40 -12.75
C ASP A 21 1.11 10.24 -12.71
N MET A 22 1.92 10.18 -11.66
CA MET A 22 2.88 9.09 -11.44
C MET A 22 2.16 7.74 -11.35
N ARG A 23 1.10 7.66 -10.53
CA ARG A 23 0.28 6.46 -10.40
C ARG A 23 -0.34 6.03 -11.73
N SER A 24 -0.90 6.98 -12.49
CA SER A 24 -1.47 6.69 -13.82
C SER A 24 -0.42 6.19 -14.80
N ASN A 25 0.80 6.72 -14.76
CA ASN A 25 1.92 6.23 -15.58
C ASN A 25 2.24 4.76 -15.26
N TYR A 26 2.42 4.41 -13.98
CA TYR A 26 2.72 3.03 -13.60
C TYR A 26 1.60 2.05 -13.95
N ILE A 27 0.34 2.46 -13.82
CA ILE A 27 -0.81 1.62 -14.24
C ILE A 27 -0.79 1.38 -15.75
N ARG A 28 -0.45 2.40 -16.55
CA ARG A 28 -0.29 2.27 -18.00
C ARG A 28 0.87 1.34 -18.36
N GLU A 29 2.00 1.44 -17.68
CA GLU A 29 3.14 0.55 -17.91
C GLU A 29 2.81 -0.91 -17.54
N LEU A 30 2.05 -1.14 -16.47
CA LEU A 30 1.53 -2.47 -16.14
C LEU A 30 0.66 -3.04 -17.28
N ALA A 31 -0.27 -2.24 -17.81
CA ALA A 31 -1.12 -2.66 -18.92
C ALA A 31 -0.30 -2.97 -20.19
N LYS A 32 0.69 -2.13 -20.52
CA LYS A 32 1.62 -2.38 -21.65
C LYS A 32 2.41 -3.68 -21.46
N ALA A 33 2.99 -3.89 -20.27
CA ALA A 33 3.76 -5.09 -19.96
C ALA A 33 2.93 -6.38 -20.10
N ILE A 34 1.65 -6.33 -19.73
CA ILE A 34 0.73 -7.46 -19.93
C ILE A 34 0.46 -7.68 -21.42
N GLY A 35 0.16 -6.61 -22.18
CA GLY A 35 -0.11 -6.70 -23.61
C GLY A 35 1.07 -7.25 -24.43
N LEU A 36 2.30 -6.98 -23.99
CA LEU A 36 3.50 -7.56 -24.61
C LEU A 36 3.63 -9.08 -24.37
N ARG A 37 3.09 -9.59 -23.25
CA ARG A 37 3.19 -11.01 -22.87
C ARG A 37 1.97 -11.84 -23.26
N HIS A 38 0.79 -11.25 -23.43
CA HIS A 38 -0.46 -11.97 -23.72
C HIS A 38 -1.09 -11.45 -25.01
N LYS A 39 -1.16 -12.30 -26.04
CA LYS A 39 -1.78 -11.93 -27.31
C LYS A 39 -3.31 -11.97 -27.17
N GLY A 40 -3.96 -10.83 -27.40
CA GLY A 40 -5.41 -10.69 -27.39
C GLY A 40 -5.93 -9.81 -26.27
N VAL A 41 -6.91 -8.97 -26.62
CA VAL A 41 -7.49 -7.94 -25.72
C VAL A 41 -8.16 -8.57 -24.51
N ILE A 42 -8.94 -9.65 -24.70
CA ILE A 42 -9.67 -10.31 -23.61
C ILE A 42 -8.72 -10.93 -22.57
N ALA A 43 -7.72 -11.68 -23.02
CA ALA A 43 -6.74 -12.31 -22.14
C ALA A 43 -5.90 -11.27 -21.38
N SER A 44 -5.50 -10.18 -22.05
CA SER A 44 -4.78 -9.07 -21.42
C SER A 44 -5.62 -8.37 -20.35
N SER A 45 -6.89 -8.07 -20.66
CA SER A 45 -7.81 -7.45 -19.69
C SER A 45 -8.09 -8.35 -18.49
N GLN A 46 -8.28 -9.66 -18.70
CA GLN A 46 -8.47 -10.61 -17.61
C GLN A 46 -7.23 -10.69 -16.71
N ARG A 47 -6.03 -10.72 -17.30
CA ARG A 47 -4.78 -10.73 -16.54
C ARG A 47 -4.58 -9.44 -15.75
N PHE A 48 -4.89 -8.30 -16.36
CA PHE A 48 -4.85 -7.00 -15.70
C PHE A 48 -5.78 -6.98 -14.48
N TYR A 49 -7.03 -7.41 -14.64
CA TYR A 49 -8.01 -7.53 -13.54
C TYR A 49 -7.51 -8.44 -12.40
N GLN A 50 -6.94 -9.59 -12.72
CA GLN A 50 -6.37 -10.50 -11.70
C GLN A 50 -5.26 -9.84 -10.90
N LEU A 51 -4.37 -9.09 -11.56
CA LEU A 51 -3.26 -8.41 -10.91
C LEU A 51 -3.72 -7.24 -10.05
N THR A 52 -4.64 -6.41 -10.53
CA THR A 52 -5.20 -5.31 -9.73
C THR A 52 -6.04 -5.83 -8.56
N LYS A 53 -6.70 -6.98 -8.71
CA LYS A 53 -7.42 -7.64 -7.59
C LYS A 53 -6.46 -8.22 -6.55
N LEU A 54 -5.30 -8.71 -6.99
CA LEU A 54 -4.22 -9.12 -6.07
C LEU A 54 -3.65 -7.92 -5.32
N MET A 55 -3.45 -6.78 -5.98
CA MET A 55 -3.03 -5.54 -5.31
C MET A 55 -4.05 -5.11 -4.24
N ASP A 56 -5.35 -5.18 -4.55
CA ASP A 56 -6.40 -4.87 -3.56
C ASP A 56 -6.36 -5.81 -2.35
N SER A 57 -6.07 -7.11 -2.54
CA SER A 57 -6.00 -8.06 -1.42
C SER A 57 -4.77 -7.86 -0.53
N MET A 58 -3.68 -7.25 -1.05
CA MET A 58 -2.51 -6.91 -0.25
C MET A 58 -2.84 -5.90 0.85
N HIS A 59 -3.83 -5.02 0.68
CA HIS A 59 -4.20 -4.06 1.73
C HIS A 59 -4.63 -4.75 3.03
N GLU A 60 -5.40 -5.84 2.94
CA GLU A 60 -5.84 -6.56 4.14
C GLU A 60 -4.66 -7.27 4.81
N LEU A 61 -3.79 -7.93 4.03
CA LEU A 61 -2.60 -8.59 4.56
C LEU A 61 -1.66 -7.60 5.24
N VAL A 62 -1.36 -6.48 4.56
CA VAL A 62 -0.49 -5.42 5.08
C VAL A 62 -1.10 -4.79 6.33
N LYS A 63 -2.42 -4.59 6.38
CA LYS A 63 -3.10 -4.09 7.58
C LYS A 63 -2.88 -5.02 8.77
N GLN A 64 -3.05 -6.34 8.59
CA GLN A 64 -2.82 -7.31 9.67
C GLN A 64 -1.36 -7.34 10.12
N LEU A 65 -0.41 -7.34 9.17
CA LEU A 65 1.02 -7.26 9.47
C LEU A 65 1.38 -5.98 10.22
N HIS A 66 0.81 -4.85 9.82
CA HIS A 66 1.07 -3.57 10.44
C HIS A 66 0.51 -3.53 11.87
N LEU A 67 -0.71 -4.02 12.11
CA LEU A 67 -1.28 -4.13 13.45
C LEU A 67 -0.43 -5.02 14.36
N TYR A 68 0.05 -6.16 13.85
CA TYR A 68 0.95 -7.03 14.59
C TYR A 68 2.27 -6.33 14.95
N CYS A 69 2.86 -5.61 13.99
CA CYS A 69 4.07 -4.82 14.19
C CYS A 69 3.88 -3.75 15.27
N LEU A 70 2.78 -2.98 15.22
CA LEU A 70 2.46 -1.95 16.21
C LEU A 70 2.25 -2.55 17.61
N ASN A 71 1.52 -3.66 17.72
CA ASN A 71 1.32 -4.34 19.01
C ASN A 71 2.64 -4.82 19.59
N THR A 72 3.50 -5.40 18.74
CA THR A 72 4.83 -5.86 19.16
C THR A 72 5.73 -4.70 19.56
N PHE A 73 5.64 -3.56 18.88
CA PHE A 73 6.36 -2.34 19.23
C PHE A 73 5.94 -1.78 20.60
N LEU A 74 4.63 -1.69 20.86
CA LEU A 74 4.08 -1.24 22.15
C LEU A 74 4.45 -2.17 23.31
N GLN A 75 4.58 -3.47 23.04
CA GLN A 75 4.93 -4.50 24.02
C GLN A 75 6.39 -4.94 23.94
N SER A 76 7.24 -4.22 23.20
CA SER A 76 8.62 -4.60 22.86
C SER A 76 9.44 -5.01 24.08
N ARG A 77 9.34 -4.24 25.17
CA ARG A 77 10.01 -4.52 26.44
C ARG A 77 9.55 -5.83 27.10
N SER A 78 8.25 -6.11 27.06
CA SER A 78 7.68 -7.34 27.63
C SER A 78 7.97 -8.57 26.77
N LEU A 79 8.02 -8.38 25.45
CA LEU A 79 8.28 -9.44 24.47
C LEU A 79 9.78 -9.65 24.20
N SER A 80 10.65 -8.83 24.81
CA SER A 80 12.11 -8.83 24.55
C SER A 80 12.45 -8.69 23.06
N VAL A 81 11.70 -7.83 22.37
CA VAL A 81 11.91 -7.52 20.94
C VAL A 81 12.57 -6.15 20.84
N GLU A 82 13.70 -6.09 20.13
CA GLU A 82 14.38 -4.83 19.84
C GLU A 82 13.96 -4.30 18.47
N PHE A 83 13.77 -2.98 18.40
CA PHE A 83 13.49 -2.28 17.16
C PHE A 83 14.68 -1.37 16.81
N PRO A 84 15.21 -1.43 15.58
CA PRO A 84 16.21 -0.47 15.13
C PRO A 84 15.69 0.96 15.20
N GLU A 85 16.59 1.94 15.36
CA GLU A 85 16.25 3.36 15.50
C GLU A 85 15.34 3.87 14.37
N MET A 86 15.74 3.64 13.11
CA MET A 86 14.96 4.03 11.94
C MET A 86 13.54 3.44 11.92
N MET A 87 13.38 2.19 12.37
CA MET A 87 12.06 1.56 12.44
C MET A 87 11.22 2.17 13.56
N SER A 88 11.83 2.47 14.70
CA SER A 88 11.18 3.11 15.83
C SER A 88 10.68 4.51 15.50
N GLU A 89 11.47 5.30 14.77
CA GLU A 89 11.07 6.62 14.29
C GLU A 89 9.87 6.54 13.34
N VAL A 90 9.94 5.67 12.33
CA VAL A 90 8.86 5.49 11.35
C VAL A 90 7.56 5.04 12.04
N ILE A 91 7.64 4.07 12.95
CA ILE A 91 6.48 3.56 13.67
C ILE A 91 5.89 4.66 14.57
N SER A 92 6.73 5.44 15.26
CA SER A 92 6.28 6.52 16.15
C SER A 92 5.60 7.67 15.40
N ASP A 93 6.04 8.00 14.19
CA ASP A 93 5.38 8.99 13.33
C ASP A 93 4.07 8.48 12.72
N GLN A 94 3.98 7.18 12.40
CA GLN A 94 2.80 6.59 11.76
C GLN A 94 1.69 6.23 12.75
N LEU A 95 2.04 5.78 13.96
CA LEU A 95 1.09 5.29 14.96
C LEU A 95 -0.05 6.28 15.26
N PRO A 96 0.20 7.57 15.55
CA PRO A 96 -0.87 8.54 15.80
C PRO A 96 -1.79 8.72 14.59
N LYS A 97 -1.24 8.69 13.37
CA LYS A 97 -1.99 8.89 12.12
C LYS A 97 -2.92 7.72 11.84
N ILE A 98 -2.49 6.52 12.18
CA ILE A 98 -3.29 5.30 12.06
C ILE A 98 -4.40 5.26 13.11
N LEU A 99 -4.08 5.58 14.36
CA LEU A 99 -5.08 5.63 15.45
C LEU A 99 -6.16 6.70 15.20
N ALA A 100 -5.80 7.82 14.59
CA ALA A 100 -6.73 8.86 14.17
C ALA A 100 -7.52 8.52 12.90
N GLY A 101 -7.29 7.34 12.29
CA GLY A 101 -7.97 6.92 11.06
C GLY A 101 -7.61 7.78 9.84
N MET A 102 -6.47 8.48 9.85
CA MET A 102 -6.06 9.44 8.82
C MET A 102 -5.49 8.79 7.55
N VAL A 103 -5.56 7.46 7.45
CA VAL A 103 -4.95 6.68 6.37
C VAL A 103 -6.05 5.93 5.61
N LYS A 104 -6.04 6.04 4.28
CA LYS A 104 -7.02 5.42 3.40
C LYS A 104 -6.34 4.51 2.37
N PRO A 105 -6.79 3.25 2.20
CA PRO A 105 -6.26 2.38 1.16
C PRO A 105 -6.67 2.86 -0.23
N ILE A 106 -5.75 2.76 -1.20
CA ILE A 106 -6.04 3.04 -2.61
C ILE A 106 -6.44 1.75 -3.32
N ILE A 107 -7.75 1.52 -3.43
CA ILE A 107 -8.30 0.34 -4.08
C ILE A 107 -8.56 0.57 -5.57
N PHE A 108 -8.29 -0.45 -6.39
CA PHE A 108 -8.67 -0.50 -7.80
C PHE A 108 -10.15 -0.85 -7.96
N HIS A 109 -10.65 -1.82 -7.20
CA HIS A 109 -12.03 -2.26 -7.27
C HIS A 109 -12.76 -1.92 -5.97
N LYS A 110 -13.75 -1.03 -6.08
CA LYS A 110 -14.71 -0.81 -5.00
C LYS A 110 -15.59 -2.05 -4.87
N LYS A 111 -15.89 -2.45 -3.62
CA LYS A 111 -16.90 -3.48 -3.35
C LYS A 111 -18.29 -3.00 -3.75
#